data_AF-A0A958CQ13-F1
#
_entry.id   AF-A0A958CQ13-F1
#
_cell.length_a   1.000
_cell.length_b   1.000
_cell.length_c   1.000
_cell.angle_alpha   90.00
_cell.angle_beta   90.00
_cell.angle_gamma   90.00
#
_symmetry.space_group_name_H-M   'P 1'
#
loop_
_entity.id
_entity.type
_entity.pdbx_description
1 polymer ?
#
loop_
_entity_poly.entity_id
_entity_poly.type
_entity_poly.pdbx_seq_one_letter_code
_entity_poly.pdbx_strand_id
1 'polypeptide(L)'
;MNIVGISALYHESACCLLQDGRLSAAAMEERFTRIKHDPRLPVHAFRYCLAAAGLTIADVDCIAWYELPQKKLARQLWSVG
;
A
#
# COMPACT_ATOMS: atom_id res chain seq x y z
N MET A 1 -17.71 3.69 0.05
CA MET A 1 -16.45 4.06 0.72
C MET A 1 -15.30 3.30 0.09
N ASN A 2 -14.33 4.03 -0.46
CA ASN A 2 -13.16 3.52 -1.19
C ASN A 2 -11.91 3.72 -0.32
N ILE A 3 -11.31 2.63 0.13
CA ILE A 3 -10.12 2.64 1.00
C ILE A 3 -8.96 2.00 0.27
N VAL A 4 -7.84 2.71 0.17
CA VAL A 4 -6.59 2.20 -0.40
C VAL A 4 -5.68 1.74 0.73
N GLY A 5 -5.26 0.48 0.72
CA GLY A 5 -4.21 -0.02 1.60
C GLY A 5 -2.84 0.01 0.92
N ILE A 6 -1.81 0.50 1.63
CA ILE A 6 -0.44 0.58 1.13
C ILE A 6 0.52 -0.18 2.05
N SER A 7 1.35 -1.02 1.43
CA SER A 7 2.56 -1.61 2.01
C SER A 7 3.78 -1.12 1.23
N ALA A 8 4.79 -0.56 1.91
CA ALA A 8 6.04 -0.12 1.28
C ALA A 8 7.18 0.07 2.30
N LEU A 9 8.40 0.32 1.81
CA LEU A 9 9.58 0.81 2.56
C LEU A 9 10.16 -0.15 3.62
N TYR A 10 9.94 -1.46 3.48
CA TYR A 10 10.56 -2.47 4.35
C TYR A 10 10.60 -3.87 3.72
N HIS A 11 9.50 -4.28 3.07
CA HIS A 11 9.33 -5.55 2.35
C HIS A 11 8.87 -5.31 0.91
N GLU A 12 8.30 -6.33 0.27
CA GLU A 12 7.54 -6.22 -0.98
C GLU A 12 6.48 -5.11 -0.88
N SER A 13 6.61 -4.11 -1.76
CA SER A 13 5.60 -3.07 -1.86
C SER A 13 4.38 -3.54 -2.64
N ALA A 14 3.21 -3.14 -2.15
CA ALA A 14 1.92 -3.55 -2.70
C ALA A 14 0.83 -2.52 -2.39
N CYS A 15 -0.23 -2.56 -3.19
CA CYS A 15 -1.43 -1.76 -3.01
C CYS A 15 -2.67 -2.65 -3.06
N CYS A 16 -3.69 -2.32 -2.28
CA CYS A 16 -5.03 -2.87 -2.42
C CYS A 16 -6.09 -1.76 -2.38
N LEU A 17 -7.25 -2.04 -2.96
CA LEU A 17 -8.43 -1.20 -2.91
C LEU A 17 -9.60 -2.01 -2.33
N LEU A 18 -10.19 -1.49 -1.27
CA LEU A 18 -11.46 -1.95 -0.72
C LEU A 18 -12.57 -1.00 -1.14
N GLN A 19 -13.69 -1.56 -1.60
CA GLN A 19 -14.94 -0.85 -1.85
C GLN A 19 -16.01 -1.42 -0.93
N ASP A 20 -16.50 -0.59 0.01
CA ASP A 20 -17.53 -0.98 0.99
C ASP A 20 -17.18 -2.27 1.75
N GLY A 21 -15.93 -2.36 2.19
CA GLY A 21 -15.40 -3.51 2.94
C GLY A 21 -15.08 -4.74 2.08
N ARG A 22 -15.24 -4.68 0.76
CA ARG A 22 -14.94 -5.78 -0.16
C ARG A 22 -13.66 -5.50 -0.96
N LEU A 23 -12.83 -6.51 -1.13
CA LEU A 23 -11.64 -6.40 -1.97
C LEU A 23 -12.04 -6.22 -3.44
N SER A 24 -11.66 -5.08 -4.01
CA SER A 24 -11.91 -4.75 -5.42
C SER A 24 -10.69 -5.08 -6.29
N ALA A 25 -9.51 -4.62 -5.85
CA ALA A 25 -8.25 -4.90 -6.53
C ALA A 25 -7.08 -5.01 -5.54
N ALA A 26 -6.05 -5.78 -5.90
CA ALA A 26 -4.78 -5.80 -5.20
C ALA A 26 -3.66 -6.18 -6.17
N ALA A 27 -2.49 -5.56 -6.01
CA ALA A 27 -1.32 -5.88 -6.81
C ALA A 27 -0.02 -5.62 -6.04
N MET A 28 1.01 -6.40 -6.39
CA MET A 28 2.38 -6.21 -5.91
C MET A 28 3.18 -5.42 -6.94
N GLU A 29 4.01 -4.48 -6.48
CA GLU A 29 4.77 -3.58 -7.34
C GLU A 29 5.79 -4.33 -8.22
N GLU A 30 6.40 -5.40 -7.68
CA GLU A 30 7.37 -6.23 -8.41
C GLU A 30 6.83 -6.84 -9.70
N ARG A 31 5.50 -7.00 -9.82
CA ARG A 31 4.87 -7.50 -11.05
C ARG A 31 4.99 -6.50 -12.20
N PHE A 32 5.07 -5.21 -11.88
CA PHE A 32 5.23 -4.11 -12.83
C PHE A 32 6.69 -3.72 -13.01
N THR A 33 7.44 -3.57 -11.93
CA THR A 33 8.84 -3.10 -12.00
C THR A 33 9.81 -4.20 -12.41
N ARG A 34 9.41 -5.47 -12.26
CA ARG A 34 10.25 -6.66 -12.48
C ARG A 34 11.47 -6.73 -11.56
N ILE A 35 11.48 -5.93 -10.50
CA ILE A 35 12.47 -5.98 -9.43
C ILE A 35 11.86 -6.82 -8.31
N LYS A 36 12.46 -7.98 -8.05
CA LYS A 36 12.00 -8.89 -7.00
C LYS A 36 12.07 -8.18 -5.64
N HIS A 37 10.98 -8.27 -4.88
CA HIS A 37 10.85 -7.62 -3.57
C HIS A 37 11.08 -6.10 -3.58
N ASP A 38 10.62 -5.43 -4.64
CA ASP A 38 10.75 -3.97 -4.77
C ASP A 38 10.18 -3.25 -3.53
N PRO A 39 11.03 -2.60 -2.71
CA PRO A 39 10.60 -2.01 -1.45
C PRO A 39 10.16 -0.56 -1.58
N ARG A 40 10.18 0.01 -2.79
CA ARG A 40 9.84 1.41 -3.03
C ARG A 40 8.34 1.64 -2.88
N LEU A 41 7.86 2.86 -3.15
CA LEU A 41 6.42 3.11 -3.14
C LEU A 41 5.73 2.34 -4.29
N PRO A 42 4.54 1.75 -4.05
CA PRO A 42 3.83 0.92 -5.02
C PRO A 42 3.07 1.78 -6.04
N VAL A 43 3.78 2.58 -6.83
CA VAL A 43 3.18 3.56 -7.76
C VAL A 43 2.40 2.85 -8.86
N HIS A 44 2.94 1.76 -9.40
CA HIS A 44 2.27 1.01 -10.46
C HIS A 44 1.07 0.22 -9.93
N ALA A 45 1.22 -0.45 -8.79
CA ALA A 45 0.13 -1.18 -8.16
C ALA A 45 -1.00 -0.24 -7.71
N PHE A 46 -0.68 0.96 -7.21
CA PHE A 46 -1.68 1.97 -6.87
C PHE A 46 -2.49 2.41 -8.09
N ARG A 47 -1.81 2.77 -9.18
CA ARG A 47 -2.46 3.15 -10.45
C ARG A 47 -3.31 2.00 -11.00
N TYR A 48 -2.81 0.77 -10.92
CA TYR A 48 -3.55 -0.41 -11.33
C TYR A 48 -4.85 -0.59 -10.52
N CYS A 49 -4.79 -0.47 -9.19
CA CYS A 49 -5.97 -0.65 -8.35
C CYS A 49 -7.06 0.38 -8.66
N LEU A 50 -6.68 1.65 -8.88
CA LEU A 50 -7.63 2.69 -9.28
C LEU A 50 -8.22 2.41 -10.67
N ALA A 51 -7.37 2.09 -11.65
CA ALA A 51 -7.81 1.80 -13.02
C ALA A 51 -8.74 0.58 -13.09
N ALA A 52 -8.44 -0.49 -12.33
CA ALA A 52 -9.25 -1.69 -12.28
C ALA A 52 -10.68 -1.44 -11.74
N ALA A 53 -10.84 -0.44 -10.87
CA ALA A 53 -12.13 -0.04 -10.32
C ALA A 53 -12.77 1.16 -11.05
N GLY A 54 -12.13 1.69 -12.10
CA GLY A 54 -12.61 2.87 -12.81
C GLY A 54 -12.62 4.15 -11.96
N LEU A 55 -11.73 4.23 -10.98
CA LEU A 55 -11.65 5.34 -10.03
C LEU A 55 -10.47 6.27 -10.32
N THR A 56 -10.58 7.48 -9.81
CA THR A 56 -9.49 8.46 -9.69
C THR A 56 -9.08 8.60 -8.23
N ILE A 57 -7.98 9.33 -7.97
CA ILE A 57 -7.58 9.65 -6.59
C ILE A 57 -8.64 10.47 -5.85
N ALA A 58 -9.45 11.26 -6.56
CA ALA A 58 -10.52 12.07 -5.95
C ALA A 58 -11.65 11.22 -5.37
N ASP A 59 -11.77 9.96 -5.80
CA ASP A 59 -12.77 9.02 -5.30
C ASP A 59 -12.30 8.23 -4.07
N VAL A 60 -11.04 8.41 -3.65
CA VAL A 60 -10.46 7.69 -2.50
C VAL A 60 -10.78 8.42 -1.21
N ASP A 61 -11.53 7.77 -0.31
CA ASP A 61 -11.92 8.34 0.98
C ASP A 61 -10.79 8.26 2.01
N CYS A 62 -9.94 7.23 1.91
CA CYS A 62 -8.91 6.97 2.89
C CYS A 62 -7.73 6.19 2.29
N ILE A 63 -6.52 6.53 2.75
CA ILE A 63 -5.30 5.75 2.52
C ILE A 63 -4.84 5.18 3.86
N ALA A 64 -4.83 3.87 3.97
CA ALA A 64 -4.37 3.13 5.14
C ALA A 64 -2.93 2.66 4.93
N TRP A 65 -2.07 2.96 5.92
CA TRP A 65 -0.70 2.45 6.00
C TRP A 65 -0.64 1.30 7.01
N TYR A 66 0.07 0.23 6.69
CA TYR A 66 0.05 -1.02 7.46
C TYR A 66 0.71 -0.93 8.85
N GLU A 67 1.54 0.09 9.11
CA GLU A 67 2.17 0.30 10.42
C GLU A 67 1.62 1.51 11.16
N LEU A 68 1.68 1.45 12.49
CA LEU A 68 1.56 2.64 13.33
C LEU A 68 2.96 3.25 13.51
N PRO A 69 3.24 4.46 13.00
CA PRO A 69 4.58 5.06 13.06
C PRO A 69 5.16 5.09 14.48
N GLN A 70 4.33 5.39 15.48
CA GLN A 70 4.71 5.41 16.90
C GLN A 70 5.18 4.05 17.42
N LYS A 71 4.54 2.94 17.00
CA LYS A 71 4.94 1.59 17.42
C LYS A 71 6.24 1.17 16.74
N LYS A 72 6.44 1.58 15.48
CA LYS A 72 7.70 1.36 14.76
C LYS A 72 8.86 2.09 15.44
N LEU A 73 8.67 3.37 15.73
CA LEU A 73 9.67 4.21 16.40
C LEU A 73 10.06 3.66 17.77
N ALA A 74 9.08 3.26 18.59
CA ALA A 74 9.37 2.67 19.90
C ALA A 74 10.31 1.47 19.78
N ARG A 75 10.03 0.51 18.88
CA ARG A 75 10.92 -0.66 18.67
C ARG A 75 12.36 -0.27 18.34
N GLN A 76 12.54 0.74 17.49
CA GLN A 76 13.87 1.19 17.07
C GLN A 76 14.66 1.85 18.21
N LEU A 77 13.99 2.59 19.09
CA LEU A 77 14.63 3.24 20.24
C LEU A 77 15.05 2.22 21.31
N TRP A 78 14.21 1.23 21.59
CA TRP A 78 14.52 0.20 22.60
C TRP A 78 15.53 -0.86 22.12
N SER A 79 15.81 -0.96 20.82
CA SER A 79 16.81 -1.90 20.27
C SER A 79 18.27 -1.43 20.38
N VAL A 80 18.53 -0.24 20.90
CA VAL A 80 19.87 0.35 21.03
C VAL A 80 20.40 0.31 22.48
N GLY A 81 19.81 -0.53 23.33
CA GLY A 81 20.20 -0.73 24.74
C GLY A 81 21.03 -1.98 24.95
#